data_AF-Q9BH12-F1
#
_entry.id   AF-Q9BH12-F1
#
_cell.length_a   1.000
_cell.length_b   1.000
_cell.length_c   1.000
_cell.angle_alpha   90.00
_cell.angle_beta   90.00
_cell.angle_gamma   90.00
#
_symmetry.space_group_name_H-M   'P 1'
#
loop_
_entity.id
_entity.type
_entity.pdbx_description
1 polymer ?
#
loop_
_entity_poly.entity_id
_entity_poly.type
_entity_poly.pdbx_seq_one_letter_code
_entity_poly.pdbx_strand_id
1 'polypeptide(L)'
;WRLTGGTDPCEGQVEVYFRGVWNTVCDSEWYDSEANVLCQDLGCGTVARVPKGLPHSLSGKMFYSCKGKESTLSKCFWRFNNSNLCRQSQAARVLCSGARSLLNLSITEVPASGQPVTVDSSVIVKTKDWESRELMLLIPCIV
;
A
#
# COMPACT_ATOMS: atom_id res chain seq x y z
N TRP A 1 -6.63 2.22 -3.24
CA TRP A 1 -5.66 1.12 -3.41
C TRP A 1 -5.65 0.27 -2.17
N ARG A 2 -5.19 -0.99 -2.25
CA ARG A 2 -4.81 -1.78 -1.07
C ARG A 2 -3.56 -2.58 -1.35
N LEU A 3 -2.84 -2.94 -0.28
CA LEU A 3 -1.73 -3.87 -0.32
C LEU A 3 -2.15 -5.19 0.32
N THR A 4 -1.84 -6.32 -0.32
CA THR A 4 -2.22 -7.66 0.16
C THR A 4 -1.01 -8.61 0.18
N GLY A 5 -1.01 -9.57 1.12
CA GLY A 5 0.02 -10.61 1.21
C GLY A 5 1.41 -10.13 1.67
N GLY A 6 1.52 -8.91 2.22
CA GLY A 6 2.70 -8.45 2.94
C GLY A 6 2.61 -8.77 4.44
N THR A 7 3.70 -8.49 5.16
CA THR A 7 3.78 -8.70 6.62
C THR A 7 3.22 -7.52 7.43
N ASP A 8 3.01 -6.38 6.78
CA ASP A 8 2.55 -5.12 7.34
C ASP A 8 1.60 -4.41 6.34
N PRO A 9 0.66 -3.53 6.78
CA PRO A 9 -0.24 -2.79 5.88
C PRO A 9 0.45 -1.95 4.79
N CYS A 10 1.72 -1.61 4.97
CA CYS A 10 2.55 -0.84 4.05
C CYS A 10 3.47 -1.71 3.17
N GLU A 11 3.20 -3.01 3.10
CA GLU A 11 3.88 -3.98 2.23
C GLU A 11 2.86 -4.86 1.50
N GLY A 12 3.09 -5.19 0.23
CA GLY A 12 2.34 -6.27 -0.42
C GLY A 12 2.23 -6.16 -1.94
N GLN A 13 1.36 -7.01 -2.49
CA GLN A 13 0.84 -6.90 -3.86
C GLN A 13 -0.08 -5.69 -3.98
N VAL A 14 0.09 -4.93 -5.05
CA VAL A 14 -0.70 -3.73 -5.31
C VAL A 14 -1.99 -4.11 -6.02
N GLU A 15 -3.12 -3.78 -5.38
CA GLU A 15 -4.45 -4.04 -5.92
C GLU A 15 -5.29 -2.77 -6.05
N VAL A 16 -6.04 -2.71 -7.14
CA VAL A 16 -6.93 -1.60 -7.48
C VAL A 16 -8.36 -2.05 -7.62
N TYR A 17 -9.27 -1.33 -6.97
CA TYR A 17 -10.70 -1.50 -7.18
C TYR A 17 -11.12 -0.66 -8.38
N PHE A 18 -11.45 -1.31 -9.49
CA PHE A 18 -11.84 -0.65 -10.73
C PHE A 18 -12.92 -1.46 -11.43
N ARG A 19 -13.98 -0.79 -11.88
CA ARG A 19 -15.18 -1.41 -12.50
C ARG A 19 -15.82 -2.49 -11.62
N GLY A 20 -15.94 -2.21 -10.32
CA GLY A 20 -16.67 -3.08 -9.39
C GLY A 20 -15.90 -4.31 -8.90
N VAL A 21 -14.66 -4.51 -9.35
CA VAL A 21 -13.83 -5.68 -8.99
C VAL A 21 -12.41 -5.28 -8.62
N TRP A 22 -11.73 -6.12 -7.84
CA TRP A 22 -10.31 -5.98 -7.57
C TRP A 22 -9.48 -6.48 -8.76
N ASN A 23 -8.46 -5.71 -9.11
CA ASN A 23 -7.56 -5.99 -10.23
C ASN A 23 -6.11 -5.86 -9.77
N THR A 24 -5.22 -6.53 -10.49
CA THR A 24 -3.77 -6.41 -10.30
C THR A 24 -3.21 -5.20 -11.04
N VAL A 25 -2.09 -4.66 -10.56
CA VAL A 25 -1.26 -3.69 -11.30
C VAL A 25 -0.14 -4.44 -12.01
N CYS A 26 0.19 -4.08 -13.25
CA CYS A 26 1.29 -4.67 -14.01
C CYS A 26 2.63 -4.11 -13.56
N ASP A 27 3.66 -4.95 -13.49
CA ASP A 27 5.01 -4.53 -13.12
C ASP A 27 5.85 -3.95 -14.27
N SER A 28 5.34 -3.92 -15.51
CA SER A 28 6.10 -3.48 -16.69
C SER A 28 6.58 -2.04 -16.67
N GLU A 29 5.87 -1.14 -15.99
CA GLU A 29 6.25 0.26 -15.76
C GLU A 29 6.09 0.60 -14.27
N TRP A 30 6.32 -0.39 -13.41
CA TRP A 30 6.17 -0.23 -11.97
C TRP A 30 7.54 0.00 -11.34
N TYR A 31 7.94 1.26 -11.28
CA TYR A 31 9.21 1.68 -10.71
C TYR A 31 8.99 2.50 -9.43
N ASP A 32 10.09 3.07 -8.91
CA ASP A 32 10.06 3.91 -7.72
C ASP A 32 9.12 5.11 -7.86
N SER A 33 8.93 5.64 -9.08
CA SER A 33 8.00 6.74 -9.37
C SER A 33 6.55 6.40 -9.02
N GLU A 34 6.03 5.29 -9.55
CA GLU A 34 4.67 4.82 -9.31
C GLU A 34 4.51 4.34 -7.87
N ALA A 35 5.50 3.58 -7.39
CA ALA A 35 5.50 3.04 -6.04
C ALA A 35 5.52 4.16 -4.98
N ASN A 36 6.29 5.23 -5.20
CA ASN A 36 6.33 6.35 -4.28
C ASN A 36 5.00 7.11 -4.23
N VAL A 37 4.35 7.34 -5.37
CA VAL A 37 3.00 7.92 -5.41
C VAL A 37 2.02 7.05 -4.61
N LEU A 38 2.08 5.73 -4.75
CA LEU A 38 1.23 4.81 -4.00
C LEU A 38 1.52 4.86 -2.49
N CYS A 39 2.78 4.79 -2.08
CA CYS A 39 3.16 4.83 -0.66
C CYS A 39 2.71 6.13 0.01
N GLN A 40 2.83 7.26 -0.69
CA GLN A 40 2.35 8.55 -0.19
C GLN A 40 0.83 8.61 -0.11
N ASP A 41 0.11 8.13 -1.13
CA ASP A 41 -1.36 8.09 -1.17
C ASP A 41 -1.94 7.21 -0.03
N LEU A 42 -1.23 6.14 0.33
CA LEU A 42 -1.61 5.25 1.44
C LEU A 42 -1.17 5.78 2.83
N GLY A 43 -0.42 6.88 2.90
CA GLY A 43 0.13 7.39 4.16
C GLY A 43 1.25 6.51 4.75
N CYS A 44 1.88 5.68 3.93
CA CYS A 44 2.95 4.74 4.29
C CYS A 44 4.36 5.34 4.11
N GLY A 45 4.48 6.66 3.96
CA GLY A 45 5.75 7.33 3.71
C GLY A 45 6.19 7.23 2.25
N THR A 46 7.48 6.99 2.00
CA THR A 46 8.06 6.87 0.66
C THR A 46 8.22 5.42 0.25
N VAL A 47 8.55 5.16 -1.01
CA VAL A 47 8.99 3.82 -1.43
C VAL A 47 10.30 3.45 -0.73
N ALA A 48 10.38 2.24 -0.19
CA ALA A 48 11.62 1.67 0.33
C ALA A 48 12.22 0.65 -0.63
N ARG A 49 11.36 -0.16 -1.28
CA ARG A 49 11.76 -1.12 -2.30
C ARG A 49 10.59 -1.50 -3.21
N VAL A 50 10.90 -1.85 -4.45
CA VAL A 50 9.99 -2.52 -5.38
C VAL A 50 10.42 -3.99 -5.54
N PRO A 51 9.77 -4.95 -4.83
CA PRO A 51 10.08 -6.37 -4.95
C PRO A 51 9.68 -6.94 -6.31
N LYS A 52 10.24 -8.10 -6.67
CA LYS A 52 9.81 -8.86 -7.85
C LYS A 52 8.31 -9.19 -7.76
N GLY A 53 7.60 -9.04 -8.87
CA GLY A 53 6.18 -9.30 -8.96
C GLY A 53 5.81 -10.77 -8.76
N LEU A 54 4.50 -11.02 -8.64
CA LEU A 54 3.89 -12.34 -8.53
C LEU A 54 3.05 -12.66 -9.77
N PRO A 55 2.72 -13.93 -10.06
CA PRO A 55 1.74 -14.24 -11.09
C PRO A 55 0.43 -13.47 -10.86
N HIS A 56 -0.17 -12.95 -11.92
CA HIS A 56 -1.45 -12.25 -11.83
C HIS A 56 -2.54 -13.19 -11.29
N SER A 57 -3.16 -12.81 -10.17
CA SER A 57 -4.17 -13.62 -9.47
C SER A 57 -5.59 -13.06 -9.54
N LEU A 58 -5.79 -11.90 -10.20
CA LEU A 58 -7.07 -11.20 -10.29
C LEU A 58 -7.52 -10.97 -11.75
N SER A 59 -8.78 -10.58 -11.92
CA SER A 59 -9.48 -10.55 -13.21
C SER A 59 -8.90 -9.58 -14.24
N GLY A 60 -8.32 -8.46 -13.80
CA GLY A 60 -7.81 -7.42 -14.68
C GLY A 60 -6.40 -6.96 -14.35
N LYS A 61 -5.82 -6.27 -15.31
CA LYS A 61 -4.46 -5.76 -15.33
C LYS A 61 -4.47 -4.26 -15.57
N MET A 62 -3.99 -3.49 -14.60
CA MET A 62 -3.90 -2.04 -14.69
C MET A 62 -2.45 -1.61 -14.90
N PHE A 63 -2.23 -0.75 -15.88
CA PHE A 63 -0.95 -0.12 -16.17
C PHE A 63 -0.95 1.31 -15.64
N TYR A 64 0.16 1.73 -15.03
CA TYR A 64 0.40 3.10 -14.57
C TYR A 64 1.77 3.58 -15.06
N SER A 65 1.85 4.88 -15.40
CA SER A 65 3.10 5.58 -15.67
C SER A 65 2.97 7.00 -15.10
N CYS A 66 3.76 7.26 -14.07
CA CYS A 66 3.75 8.44 -13.23
C CYS A 66 5.04 9.26 -13.41
N LYS A 67 4.97 10.55 -13.10
CA LYS A 67 6.17 11.41 -12.97
C LYS A 67 6.75 11.38 -11.55
N GLY A 68 6.03 10.81 -10.59
CA GLY A 68 6.41 10.72 -9.18
C GLY A 68 5.98 11.91 -8.32
N LYS A 69 5.22 12.86 -8.88
CA LYS A 69 4.74 14.08 -8.18
C LYS A 69 3.22 14.08 -8.00
N GLU A 70 2.55 13.08 -8.55
CA GLU A 70 1.12 12.90 -8.44
C GLU A 70 0.73 12.57 -7.00
N SER A 71 -0.45 13.03 -6.57
CA SER A 71 -0.97 12.72 -5.22
C SER A 71 -1.55 11.33 -5.10
N THR A 72 -1.92 10.71 -6.22
CA THR A 72 -2.50 9.36 -6.28
C THR A 72 -2.26 8.79 -7.67
N LEU A 73 -2.16 7.46 -7.77
CA LEU A 73 -1.95 6.76 -9.04
C LEU A 73 -3.04 7.07 -10.09
N SER A 74 -4.27 7.39 -9.68
CA SER A 74 -5.35 7.74 -10.61
C SER A 74 -5.09 9.01 -11.42
N LYS A 75 -4.13 9.85 -10.99
CA LYS A 75 -3.70 11.06 -11.71
C LYS A 75 -2.55 10.81 -12.70
N CYS A 76 -1.92 9.65 -12.62
CA CYS A 76 -0.89 9.24 -13.58
C CYS A 76 -1.51 8.84 -14.92
N PHE A 77 -0.68 8.63 -15.94
CA PHE A 77 -1.15 7.97 -17.15
C PHE A 77 -1.49 6.52 -16.83
N TRP A 78 -2.63 6.04 -17.30
CA TRP A 78 -3.07 4.66 -17.04
C TRP A 78 -3.80 4.01 -18.20
N ARG A 79 -3.76 2.67 -18.23
CA ARG A 79 -4.49 1.83 -19.18
C ARG A 79 -4.99 0.57 -18.50
N PHE A 80 -6.22 0.16 -18.82
CA PHE A 80 -6.82 -1.07 -18.30
C PHE A 80 -6.81 -2.16 -19.37
N ASN A 81 -6.38 -3.38 -19.00
CA ASN A 81 -6.35 -4.57 -19.86
C ASN A 81 -5.70 -4.33 -21.24
N ASN A 82 -4.58 -3.60 -21.26
CA ASN A 82 -3.83 -3.38 -22.49
C ASN A 82 -2.79 -4.49 -22.69
N SER A 83 -3.01 -5.34 -23.70
CA SER A 83 -2.16 -6.50 -23.99
C SER A 83 -0.74 -6.13 -24.41
N ASN A 84 -0.50 -4.93 -24.94
CA ASN A 84 0.84 -4.49 -25.35
C ASN A 84 1.65 -4.00 -24.15
N LEU A 85 1.02 -3.25 -23.24
CA LEU A 85 1.67 -2.68 -22.06
C LEU A 85 1.82 -3.69 -20.91
N CYS A 86 0.98 -4.73 -20.86
CA CYS A 86 0.97 -5.74 -19.78
C CYS A 86 1.15 -7.18 -20.31
N ARG A 87 1.91 -7.36 -21.40
CA ARG A 87 1.99 -8.64 -22.13
C ARG A 87 2.58 -9.77 -21.28
N GLN A 88 3.81 -9.57 -20.80
CA GLN A 88 4.59 -10.51 -20.00
C GLN A 88 4.86 -9.96 -18.60
N SER A 89 3.94 -9.13 -18.10
CA SER A 89 4.00 -8.54 -16.78
C SER A 89 3.65 -9.56 -15.69
N GLN A 90 4.10 -9.25 -14.49
CA GLN A 90 3.66 -9.84 -13.23
C GLN A 90 2.80 -8.80 -12.46
N ALA A 91 2.14 -9.25 -11.40
CA ALA A 91 1.45 -8.40 -10.45
C ALA A 91 2.46 -7.63 -9.61
N ALA A 92 2.42 -6.31 -9.70
CA ALA A 92 3.29 -5.37 -9.03
C ALA A 92 3.22 -5.50 -7.50
N ARG A 93 4.37 -5.27 -6.85
CA ARG A 93 4.51 -5.27 -5.40
C ARG A 93 5.24 -4.02 -4.93
N VAL A 94 5.05 -3.66 -3.67
CA VAL A 94 5.75 -2.55 -3.04
C VAL A 94 6.06 -2.85 -1.58
N LEU A 95 7.19 -2.30 -1.12
CA LEU A 95 7.52 -2.13 0.29
C LEU A 95 7.72 -0.63 0.53
N CYS A 96 6.89 -0.03 1.36
CA CYS A 96 7.00 1.38 1.73
C CYS A 96 7.86 1.56 3.00
N SER A 97 8.36 2.76 3.24
CA SER A 97 9.19 3.09 4.41
C SER A 97 8.43 3.01 5.73
N GLY A 98 7.12 3.22 5.71
CA GLY A 98 6.22 3.07 6.84
C GLY A 98 5.93 1.62 7.21
N ALA A 99 6.37 0.65 6.39
CA ALA A 99 6.30 -0.74 6.78
C ALA A 99 7.18 -0.94 8.01
N ARG A 100 6.56 -1.32 9.13
CA ARG A 100 7.28 -1.68 10.34
C ARG A 100 7.98 -2.99 10.11
N SER A 101 9.13 -2.91 9.47
CA SER A 101 9.97 -4.06 9.30
C SER A 101 10.40 -4.50 10.71
N LEU A 102 10.06 -5.74 11.06
CA LEU A 102 10.74 -6.47 12.14
C LEU A 102 12.27 -6.53 11.93
N LEU A 103 12.78 -6.02 10.79
CA LEU A 103 14.19 -5.80 10.50
C LEU A 103 14.87 -4.70 11.33
N ASN A 104 14.16 -3.97 12.21
CA ASN A 104 14.80 -3.12 13.23
C ASN A 104 14.86 -3.74 14.63
N LEU A 105 14.65 -5.06 14.76
CA LEU A 105 15.15 -5.81 15.92
C LEU A 105 16.56 -6.33 15.67
N SER A 106 17.47 -5.49 15.15
CA SER A 106 18.88 -5.68 15.45
C SER A 106 19.11 -5.18 16.87
N ILE A 107 18.96 -6.08 17.85
CA ILE A 107 19.58 -5.93 19.16
C ILE A 107 21.09 -5.94 18.90
N THR A 108 21.67 -4.77 18.62
CA THR A 108 23.11 -4.57 18.62
C THR A 108 23.48 -3.51 19.63
N GLU A 109 22.96 -3.64 20.85
CA GLU A 109 23.73 -3.37 22.05
C GLU A 109 23.30 -4.44 23.07
N VAL A 110 24.06 -5.52 23.17
CA VAL A 110 24.05 -6.35 24.38
C VAL A 110 24.68 -5.45 25.45
N PRO A 111 23.94 -4.99 26.48
CA PRO A 111 24.57 -4.28 27.58
C PRO A 111 25.48 -5.29 28.25
N ALA A 112 26.78 -5.00 28.32
CA ALA A 112 27.69 -5.77 29.15
C ALA A 112 27.14 -5.76 30.58
N SER A 113 26.87 -6.95 31.12
CA SER A 113 26.47 -7.23 32.51
C SER A 113 25.20 -6.51 33.04
N GLY A 114 24.08 -7.23 33.07
CA GLY A 114 23.13 -7.14 34.19
C GLY A 114 22.17 -5.95 34.29
N GLN A 115 21.95 -5.15 33.24
CA GLN A 115 20.91 -4.10 33.27
C GLN A 115 19.62 -4.48 32.52
N PRO A 116 18.42 -4.18 33.08
CA PRO A 116 17.14 -4.37 32.39
C PRO A 116 17.00 -3.40 31.20
N VAL A 117 16.63 -3.92 30.03
CA VAL A 117 16.25 -3.10 28.86
C VAL A 117 14.81 -2.63 29.04
N THR A 118 14.56 -1.33 29.01
CA THR A 118 13.21 -0.76 29.02
C THR A 118 12.75 -0.53 27.59
N VAL A 119 11.71 -1.26 27.17
CA VAL A 119 11.06 -1.03 25.87
C VAL A 119 9.95 0.00 26.10
N ASP A 120 10.21 1.26 25.78
CA ASP A 120 9.17 2.28 25.84
C ASP A 120 8.16 2.02 24.71
N SER A 121 6.99 1.54 25.09
CA SER A 121 5.88 1.19 24.18
C SER A 121 4.99 2.41 23.89
N SER A 122 5.57 3.61 23.76
CA SER A 122 4.82 4.84 23.50
C SER A 122 4.57 5.05 21.99
N VAL A 123 4.02 4.03 21.32
CA VAL A 123 3.46 4.18 19.98
C VAL A 123 1.99 4.56 20.09
N ILE A 124 1.69 5.85 19.95
CA ILE A 124 0.32 6.32 19.75
C ILE A 124 -0.09 5.98 18.30
N VAL A 125 -0.78 4.85 18.12
CA VAL A 125 -1.51 4.59 16.86
C VAL A 125 -2.73 5.49 16.88
N LYS A 126 -2.72 6.56 16.06
CA LYS A 126 -3.96 7.27 15.73
C LYS A 126 -4.80 6.34 14.87
N THR A 127 -5.71 5.60 15.49
CA THR A 127 -6.81 4.96 14.76
C THR A 127 -7.62 6.08 14.11
N LYS A 128 -7.83 5.98 12.80
CA LYS A 128 -8.84 6.81 12.12
C LYS A 128 -10.19 6.29 12.61
N ASP A 129 -10.76 6.96 13.59
CA ASP A 129 -12.06 6.63 14.18
C ASP A 129 -13.13 6.52 13.09
N TRP A 130 -13.68 5.33 12.90
CA TRP A 130 -14.85 5.08 12.05
C TRP A 130 -16.16 5.04 12.88
N GLU A 131 -16.07 5.34 14.17
CA GLU A 131 -17.16 5.36 15.15
C GLU A 131 -17.43 6.81 15.60
N SER A 132 -17.88 7.66 14.68
CA SER A 132 -18.62 8.88 15.02
C SER A 132 -20.05 8.72 14.51
N ARG A 133 -20.85 8.01 15.30
CA ARG A 133 -22.28 8.28 15.38
C ARG A 133 -22.44 9.53 16.23
N GLU A 134 -22.87 10.64 15.63
CA GLU A 134 -23.88 11.53 16.23
C GLU A 134 -24.73 12.18 15.12
N LEU A 135 -25.98 11.70 15.04
CA LEU A 135 -27.22 12.46 14.94
C LEU A 135 -27.34 13.59 13.88
N MET A 136 -28.11 13.29 12.82
CA MET A 136 -29.31 14.07 12.43
C MET A 136 -30.29 13.10 11.76
N LEU A 137 -31.21 12.48 12.52
CA LEU A 137 -32.60 12.91 12.72
C LEU A 137 -33.43 13.06 11.42
N LEU A 138 -34.36 12.11 11.29
CA LEU A 138 -35.75 12.23 10.81
C LEU A 138 -36.01 12.54 9.32
N ILE A 139 -36.74 11.62 8.66
CA ILE A 139 -38.07 11.82 8.00
C ILE A 139 -38.42 10.53 7.20
N PRO A 140 -39.71 10.13 7.14
CA PRO A 140 -40.15 8.75 7.36
C PRO A 140 -40.37 7.94 6.08
N CYS A 141 -40.40 6.62 6.24
CA CYS A 141 -41.07 5.74 5.27
C CYS A 141 -42.59 5.92 5.40
N ILE A 142 -43.17 6.68 4.48
CA ILE A 142 -44.58 6.61 4.06
C ILE A 142 -44.57 6.63 2.53
N VAL A 143 -44.91 5.51 1.89
CA VAL A 143 -46.14 5.26 1.10
C VAL A 143 -46.28 3.75 0.97
#